data_AF-A0A524P8V5-F1
#
_entry.id   AF-A0A524P8V5-F1
#
_cell.length_a   1.000
_cell.length_b   1.000
_cell.length_c   1.000
_cell.angle_alpha   90.00
_cell.angle_beta   90.00
_cell.angle_gamma   90.00
#
_symmetry.space_group_name_H-M   'P 1'
#
loop_
_entity.id
_entity.type
_entity.pdbx_description
1 polymer ?
#
loop_
_entity_poly.entity_id
_entity_poly.type
_entity_poly.pdbx_seq_one_letter_code
_entity_poly.pdbx_strand_id
1 'polypeptide(L)'
;MAILTGFIQARIYALILGLLAWPHVDEWLFCGLAALLFGLFARWFGLRSGLIKKEKTALSSGQRIVFGVRVFLHPALVEESIFRGLLLPSPASESLTPAVATWYLVSLLLFIGAHPLNGFLLRKSARRVFTNPAFITLAGLLGLFASAMYAYSGSLWPPILFHGVMVYTWLVHYGGIATISKGREPLVPLA
;
A
#
# COMPACT_ATOMS: atom_id res chain seq x y z
N MET A 1 2.34 9.47 32.20
CA MET A 1 3.28 9.93 31.15
C MET A 1 4.30 8.85 30.76
N ALA A 2 5.05 8.24 31.70
CA ALA A 2 6.11 7.27 31.37
C ALA A 2 5.68 6.08 30.47
N ILE A 3 4.50 5.50 30.69
CA ILE A 3 3.98 4.37 29.90
C ILE A 3 3.73 4.77 28.43
N LEU A 4 3.15 5.96 28.21
CA LEU A 4 2.88 6.49 26.87
C LEU A 4 4.19 6.78 26.12
N THR A 5 5.18 7.34 26.83
CA THR A 5 6.51 7.61 26.27
C THR A 5 7.21 6.31 25.85
N GLY A 6 7.14 5.26 26.68
CA GLY A 6 7.70 3.94 26.35
C GLY A 6 7.03 3.29 25.14
N PHE A 7 5.70 3.40 25.02
CA PHE A 7 4.98 2.89 23.86
C PHE A 7 5.40 3.59 22.56
N ILE A 8 5.41 4.92 22.55
CA ILE A 8 5.81 5.71 21.37
C ILE A 8 7.25 5.39 20.97
N GLN A 9 8.16 5.31 21.94
CA GLN A 9 9.55 4.97 21.68
C GLN A 9 9.69 3.58 21.05
N ALA A 10 8.96 2.58 21.53
CA ALA A 10 8.96 1.24 20.95
C ALA A 10 8.46 1.25 19.49
N ARG A 11 7.44 2.05 19.18
CA ARG A 11 6.93 2.17 17.80
C ARG A 11 7.92 2.86 16.86
N ILE A 12 8.57 3.93 17.30
CA ILE A 12 9.63 4.61 16.52
C ILE A 12 10.80 3.66 16.30
N TYR A 13 11.19 2.90 17.33
CA TYR A 13 12.26 1.91 17.21
C TYR A 13 11.90 0.82 16.20
N ALA A 14 10.67 0.30 16.20
CA ALA A 14 10.19 -0.66 15.22
C ALA A 14 10.27 -0.12 13.78
N LEU A 15 9.84 1.13 13.55
CA LEU A 15 9.97 1.79 12.25
C LEU A 15 11.44 1.86 11.79
N ILE A 16 12.34 2.30 12.67
CA ILE A 16 13.77 2.43 12.34
C ILE A 16 14.36 1.07 11.99
N LEU A 17 14.11 0.05 12.82
CA LEU A 17 14.57 -1.32 12.54
C LEU A 17 14.03 -1.82 11.21
N GLY A 18 12.74 -1.62 10.93
CA GLY A 18 12.13 -2.08 9.67
C GLY A 18 12.69 -1.38 8.43
N LEU A 19 13.06 -0.10 8.53
CA LEU A 19 13.68 0.64 7.42
C LEU A 19 15.16 0.26 7.22
N LEU A 20 15.88 -0.06 8.28
CA LEU A 20 17.29 -0.45 8.22
C LEU A 20 17.48 -1.93 7.90
N ALA A 21 16.50 -2.78 8.21
CA ALA A 21 16.54 -4.20 7.92
C ALA A 21 16.49 -4.46 6.41
N TRP A 22 17.53 -5.13 5.90
CA TRP A 22 17.55 -5.61 4.53
C TRP A 22 17.19 -7.10 4.51
N PRO A 23 16.20 -7.52 3.70
CA PRO A 23 15.77 -8.91 3.70
C PRO A 23 16.81 -9.86 3.10
N HIS A 24 16.82 -11.08 3.61
CA HIS A 24 17.53 -12.21 3.03
C HIS A 24 16.86 -12.68 1.71
N VAL A 25 17.56 -13.52 0.95
CA VAL A 25 17.10 -13.97 -0.38
C VAL A 25 15.81 -14.78 -0.30
N ASP A 26 15.70 -15.66 0.68
CA ASP A 26 14.51 -16.47 0.97
C ASP A 26 13.29 -15.60 1.34
N GLU A 27 13.51 -14.53 2.10
CA GLU A 27 12.47 -13.54 2.41
C GLU A 27 12.00 -12.80 1.16
N TRP A 28 12.93 -12.42 0.27
CA TRP A 28 12.58 -11.86 -1.04
C TRP A 28 11.80 -12.84 -1.92
N LEU A 29 12.17 -14.13 -1.91
CA LEU A 29 11.45 -15.15 -2.67
C LEU A 29 10.02 -15.32 -2.15
N PHE A 30 9.84 -15.40 -0.83
CA PHE A 30 8.51 -15.45 -0.21
C PHE A 30 7.67 -14.22 -0.60
N CYS A 31 8.23 -13.02 -0.45
CA CYS A 31 7.54 -11.78 -0.79
C CYS A 31 7.24 -11.68 -2.30
N GLY A 32 8.14 -12.14 -3.16
CA GLY A 32 7.95 -12.20 -4.61
C GLY A 32 6.82 -13.13 -5.02
N LEU A 33 6.73 -14.32 -4.40
CA LEU A 33 5.64 -15.27 -4.61
C LEU A 33 4.30 -14.70 -4.12
N ALA A 34 4.28 -14.09 -2.94
CA ALA A 34 3.08 -13.43 -2.41
C ALA A 34 2.63 -12.27 -3.32
N ALA A 35 3.57 -11.46 -3.82
CA ALA A 35 3.27 -10.38 -4.77
C ALA A 35 2.70 -10.91 -6.09
N LEU A 36 3.24 -12.02 -6.60
CA LEU A 36 2.73 -12.67 -7.81
C LEU A 36 1.30 -13.18 -7.60
N LEU A 37 1.05 -13.90 -6.50
CA LEU A 37 -0.29 -14.40 -6.17
C LEU A 37 -1.31 -13.27 -6.05
N PHE A 38 -0.96 -12.19 -5.33
CA PHE A 38 -1.79 -11.01 -5.26
C PHE A 38 -2.03 -10.39 -6.64
N GLY A 39 -0.97 -10.20 -7.44
CA GLY A 39 -1.08 -9.58 -8.77
C GLY A 39 -1.98 -10.37 -9.73
N LEU A 40 -1.89 -11.71 -9.70
CA LEU A 40 -2.77 -12.60 -10.47
C LEU A 40 -4.23 -12.48 -10.02
N PHE A 41 -4.48 -12.52 -8.71
CA PHE A 41 -5.82 -12.37 -8.16
C PHE A 41 -6.39 -10.98 -8.45
N ALA A 42 -5.62 -9.92 -8.18
CA ALA A 42 -6.02 -8.53 -8.40
C ALA A 42 -6.35 -8.27 -9.87
N ARG A 43 -5.58 -8.85 -10.79
CA ARG A 43 -5.89 -8.79 -12.23
C ARG A 43 -7.21 -9.49 -12.55
N TRP A 44 -7.40 -10.72 -12.09
CA TRP A 44 -8.63 -11.48 -12.34
C TRP A 44 -9.87 -10.80 -11.74
N PHE A 45 -9.81 -10.44 -10.46
CA PHE A 45 -10.90 -9.80 -9.73
C PHE A 45 -11.17 -8.38 -10.23
N GLY A 46 -10.11 -7.61 -10.50
CA GLY A 46 -10.21 -6.24 -11.00
C GLY A 46 -10.87 -6.15 -12.38
N LEU A 47 -10.61 -7.13 -13.26
CA LEU A 47 -11.26 -7.20 -14.57
C LEU A 47 -12.74 -7.58 -14.44
N ARG A 48 -13.07 -8.56 -13.59
CA ARG A 48 -14.46 -9.01 -13.37
C ARG A 48 -15.33 -7.96 -12.67
N SER A 49 -14.75 -7.21 -11.73
CA SER A 49 -15.45 -6.12 -11.03
C SER A 49 -15.54 -4.83 -11.85
N GLY A 50 -14.83 -4.74 -12.98
CA GLY A 50 -14.75 -3.53 -13.81
C GLY A 50 -13.89 -2.41 -13.22
N LEU A 51 -13.20 -2.65 -12.09
CA LEU A 51 -12.31 -1.69 -11.45
C LEU A 51 -11.09 -1.38 -12.31
N ILE A 52 -10.55 -2.38 -12.98
CA ILE A 52 -9.35 -2.24 -13.82
C ILE A 52 -9.72 -2.45 -15.28
N LYS A 53 -9.16 -1.63 -16.17
CA LYS A 53 -9.40 -1.70 -17.61
C LYS A 53 -8.07 -1.69 -18.34
N LYS A 54 -7.91 -2.52 -19.37
CA LYS A 54 -6.71 -2.44 -20.21
C LYS A 54 -6.76 -1.12 -20.99
N GLU A 55 -6.09 -0.11 -20.46
CA GLU A 55 -6.03 1.23 -21.02
C GLU A 55 -4.59 1.72 -20.87
N LYS A 56 -3.99 2.14 -21.99
CA LYS A 56 -2.65 2.72 -21.96
C LYS A 56 -2.73 4.15 -21.46
N THR A 57 -1.94 4.50 -20.46
CA THR A 57 -1.83 5.91 -20.06
C THR A 57 -1.24 6.78 -21.17
N ALA A 58 -1.70 8.03 -21.26
CA ALA A 58 -1.17 9.06 -22.15
C ALA A 58 0.20 9.60 -21.71
N LEU A 59 0.70 9.20 -20.53
CA LEU A 59 2.02 9.63 -20.05
C LEU A 59 3.15 9.12 -20.95
N SER A 60 4.07 10.01 -21.29
CA SER A 60 5.36 9.69 -21.92
C SER A 60 6.26 8.85 -21.00
N SER A 61 7.30 8.23 -21.55
CA SER A 61 8.24 7.40 -20.77
C SER A 61 8.88 8.15 -19.60
N GLY A 62 9.32 9.40 -19.80
CA GLY A 62 9.88 10.23 -18.73
C GLY A 62 8.87 10.54 -17.63
N GLN A 63 7.63 10.89 -18.01
CA GLN A 63 6.55 11.15 -17.04
C GLN A 63 6.18 9.90 -16.24
N ARG A 64 6.24 8.70 -16.84
CA ARG A 64 5.99 7.44 -16.15
C ARG A 64 7.03 7.18 -15.06
N ILE A 65 8.31 7.46 -15.32
CA ILE A 65 9.38 7.30 -14.31
C ILE A 65 9.15 8.26 -13.14
N VAL A 66 8.93 9.54 -13.42
CA VAL A 66 8.66 10.55 -12.37
C VAL A 66 7.41 10.17 -11.58
N PHE A 67 6.36 9.69 -12.25
CA PHE A 67 5.14 9.22 -11.61
C PHE A 67 5.37 7.99 -10.74
N GLY A 68 6.20 7.06 -11.17
CA GLY A 68 6.62 5.89 -10.39
C GLY A 68 7.32 6.29 -9.09
N VAL A 69 8.28 7.21 -9.16
CA VAL A 69 8.95 7.75 -7.96
C VAL A 69 7.93 8.39 -7.01
N ARG A 70 6.97 9.17 -7.54
CA ARG A 70 5.91 9.77 -6.72
C ARG A 70 5.05 8.72 -6.04
N VAL A 71 4.60 7.70 -6.75
CA VAL A 71 3.79 6.60 -6.18
C VAL A 71 4.58 5.83 -5.11
N PHE A 72 5.87 5.62 -5.34
CA PHE A 72 6.74 4.96 -4.39
C PHE A 72 6.91 5.77 -3.10
N LEU A 73 7.14 7.08 -3.20
CA LEU A 73 7.22 7.95 -2.02
C LEU A 73 5.86 8.11 -1.34
N HIS A 74 4.80 8.31 -2.12
CA HIS A 74 3.44 8.43 -1.64
C HIS A 74 2.44 7.90 -2.70
N PRO A 75 1.72 6.80 -2.43
CA PRO A 75 1.42 6.31 -1.07
C PRO A 75 2.45 5.38 -0.43
N ALA A 76 3.24 4.61 -1.19
CA ALA A 76 3.81 3.35 -0.68
C ALA A 76 4.71 3.51 0.56
N LEU A 77 5.77 4.33 0.49
CA LEU A 77 6.69 4.54 1.62
C LEU A 77 5.96 5.12 2.84
N VAL A 78 5.13 6.15 2.64
CA VAL A 78 4.41 6.81 3.73
C VAL A 78 3.41 5.88 4.40
N GLU A 79 2.56 5.22 3.62
CA GLU A 79 1.52 4.34 4.16
C GLU A 79 2.13 3.13 4.85
N GLU A 80 3.11 2.45 4.25
CA GLU A 80 3.74 1.29 4.91
C GLU A 80 4.54 1.70 6.16
N SER A 81 5.18 2.87 6.16
CA SER A 81 5.85 3.38 7.37
C SER A 81 4.86 3.62 8.51
N ILE A 82 3.67 4.14 8.21
CA ILE A 82 2.63 4.36 9.23
C ILE A 82 2.03 3.02 9.66
N PHE A 83 1.47 2.27 8.73
CA PHE A 83 0.63 1.12 9.05
C PHE A 83 1.47 -0.10 9.47
N ARG A 84 2.69 -0.28 8.96
CA ARG A 84 3.55 -1.43 9.32
C ARG A 84 4.69 -1.01 10.23
N GLY A 85 5.34 0.13 9.94
CA GLY A 85 6.46 0.60 10.75
C GLY A 85 6.06 1.14 12.13
N LEU A 86 5.03 1.98 12.22
CA LEU A 86 4.62 2.61 13.47
C LEU A 86 3.54 1.84 14.23
N LEU A 87 2.54 1.29 13.53
CA LEU A 87 1.42 0.63 14.21
C LEU A 87 1.72 -0.83 14.59
N LEU A 88 2.59 -1.52 13.86
CA LEU A 88 2.93 -2.91 14.17
C LEU A 88 4.21 -2.98 15.01
N PRO A 89 4.28 -3.94 15.94
CA PRO A 89 5.53 -4.23 16.63
C PRO A 89 6.57 -4.80 15.66
N SER A 90 7.85 -4.64 15.99
CA SER A 90 8.92 -5.25 15.18
C SER A 90 8.93 -6.77 15.38
N PRO A 91 8.84 -7.57 14.30
CA PRO A 91 8.97 -9.03 14.39
C PRO A 91 10.32 -9.49 14.95
N ALA A 92 11.35 -8.66 14.85
CA ALA A 92 12.68 -8.94 15.39
C ALA A 92 12.72 -8.87 16.93
N SER A 93 11.79 -8.15 17.56
CA SER A 93 11.76 -7.95 19.01
C SER A 93 10.56 -8.58 19.71
N GLU A 94 9.47 -8.87 18.98
CA GLU A 94 8.22 -9.35 19.56
C GLU A 94 7.68 -10.56 18.78
N SER A 95 7.35 -11.64 19.50
CA SER A 95 6.71 -12.82 18.92
C SER A 95 5.22 -12.61 18.64
N LEU A 96 4.64 -13.42 17.76
CA LEU A 96 3.22 -13.35 17.39
C LEU A 96 2.31 -13.86 18.53
N THR A 97 2.06 -13.01 19.51
CA THR A 97 1.09 -13.24 20.60
C THR A 97 -0.32 -12.78 20.18
N PRO A 98 -1.39 -13.17 20.90
CA PRO A 98 -2.74 -12.66 20.63
C PRO A 98 -2.85 -11.13 20.67
N ALA A 99 -2.09 -10.48 21.56
CA ALA A 99 -2.03 -9.03 21.65
C ALA A 99 -1.38 -8.40 20.41
N VAL A 100 -0.28 -8.99 19.93
CA VAL A 100 0.36 -8.58 18.67
C VAL A 100 -0.58 -8.81 17.49
N ALA A 101 -1.25 -9.96 17.40
CA ALA A 101 -2.22 -10.24 16.35
C ALA A 101 -3.38 -9.23 16.32
N THR A 102 -3.80 -8.72 17.48
CA THR A 102 -4.79 -7.65 17.57
C THR A 102 -4.27 -6.35 16.94
N TRP A 103 -3.01 -5.99 17.12
CA TRP A 103 -2.41 -4.84 16.44
C TRP A 103 -2.34 -5.00 14.92
N TYR A 104 -2.08 -6.21 14.43
CA TYR A 104 -2.17 -6.52 12.99
C TYR A 104 -3.58 -6.28 12.45
N LEU A 105 -4.61 -6.74 13.16
CA LEU A 105 -6.00 -6.52 12.78
C LEU A 105 -6.36 -5.03 12.83
N VAL A 106 -6.01 -4.32 13.90
CA VAL A 106 -6.28 -2.88 14.05
C VAL A 106 -5.61 -2.09 12.94
N SER A 107 -4.33 -2.34 12.66
CA SER A 107 -3.61 -1.68 11.56
C SER A 107 -4.28 -1.94 10.21
N LEU A 108 -4.68 -3.18 9.93
CA LEU A 108 -5.38 -3.53 8.70
C LEU A 108 -6.73 -2.79 8.56
N LEU A 109 -7.52 -2.74 9.63
CA LEU A 109 -8.80 -2.03 9.63
C LEU A 109 -8.62 -0.52 9.44
N LEU A 110 -7.60 0.08 10.09
CA LEU A 110 -7.25 1.49 9.91
C LEU A 110 -6.77 1.76 8.48
N PHE A 111 -5.94 0.89 7.90
CA PHE A 111 -5.51 0.98 6.51
C PHE A 111 -6.70 0.94 5.55
N ILE A 112 -7.62 -0.02 5.74
CA ILE A 112 -8.85 -0.13 4.95
C ILE A 112 -9.71 1.13 5.09
N GLY A 113 -9.95 1.59 6.32
CA GLY A 113 -10.77 2.77 6.62
C GLY A 113 -10.16 4.09 6.15
N ALA A 114 -8.83 4.18 6.08
CA ALA A 114 -8.13 5.36 5.57
C ALA A 114 -8.49 5.66 4.12
N HIS A 115 -8.83 4.65 3.31
CA HIS A 115 -9.19 4.85 1.90
C HIS A 115 -10.50 5.64 1.73
N PRO A 116 -11.67 5.20 2.20
CA PRO A 116 -12.89 5.99 2.08
C PRO A 116 -12.74 7.37 2.73
N LEU A 117 -12.09 7.47 3.90
CA LEU A 117 -11.79 8.75 4.56
C LEU A 117 -10.97 9.68 3.65
N ASN A 118 -9.91 9.18 3.02
CA ASN A 118 -9.11 9.94 2.05
C ASN A 118 -9.98 10.40 0.87
N GLY A 119 -10.86 9.54 0.36
CA GLY A 119 -11.83 9.88 -0.69
C GLY A 119 -12.81 10.99 -0.29
N PHE A 120 -13.26 11.04 0.97
CA PHE A 120 -14.17 12.08 1.47
C PHE A 120 -13.46 13.40 1.80
N LEU A 121 -12.27 13.32 2.37
CA LEU A 121 -11.60 14.48 2.98
C LEU A 121 -10.59 15.15 2.04
N LEU A 122 -9.69 14.37 1.43
CA LEU A 122 -8.50 14.91 0.74
C LEU A 122 -8.58 14.72 -0.79
N ARG A 123 -9.13 13.60 -1.25
CA ARG A 123 -9.19 13.21 -2.67
C ARG A 123 -10.63 13.10 -3.17
N LYS A 124 -11.39 14.18 -3.01
CA LYS A 124 -12.81 14.26 -3.41
C LYS A 124 -13.07 13.81 -4.85
N SER A 125 -12.18 14.11 -5.79
CA SER A 125 -12.31 13.66 -7.19
C SER A 125 -12.20 12.13 -7.34
N ALA A 126 -11.47 11.48 -6.44
CA ALA A 126 -11.28 10.03 -6.41
C ALA A 126 -12.32 9.31 -5.54
N ARG A 127 -13.25 10.03 -4.89
CA ARG A 127 -14.18 9.46 -3.89
C ARG A 127 -14.89 8.22 -4.38
N ARG A 128 -15.42 8.24 -5.61
CA ARG A 128 -16.13 7.09 -6.21
C ARG A 128 -15.28 5.82 -6.27
N VAL A 129 -13.97 5.96 -6.45
CA VAL A 129 -13.03 4.84 -6.47
C VAL A 129 -12.71 4.41 -5.05
N PHE A 130 -12.40 5.37 -4.17
CA PHE A 130 -11.96 5.09 -2.79
C PHE A 130 -13.08 4.53 -1.90
N THR A 131 -14.35 4.71 -2.29
CA THR A 131 -15.51 4.08 -1.66
C THR A 131 -16.06 2.88 -2.43
N ASN A 132 -15.43 2.49 -3.55
CA ASN A 132 -15.88 1.35 -4.34
C ASN A 132 -15.56 0.05 -3.59
N PRO A 133 -16.54 -0.86 -3.39
CA PRO A 133 -16.29 -2.11 -2.66
C PRO A 133 -15.17 -2.97 -3.27
N ALA A 134 -15.06 -3.05 -4.60
CA ALA A 134 -14.00 -3.82 -5.24
C ALA A 134 -12.61 -3.20 -5.01
N PHE A 135 -12.51 -1.87 -5.01
CA PHE A 135 -11.27 -1.18 -4.65
C PHE A 135 -10.91 -1.42 -3.18
N ILE A 136 -11.88 -1.30 -2.27
CA ILE A 136 -11.68 -1.53 -0.84
C ILE A 136 -11.25 -2.98 -0.57
N THR A 137 -11.84 -3.96 -1.25
CA THR A 137 -11.41 -5.37 -1.15
C THR A 137 -9.96 -5.54 -1.60
N LEU A 138 -9.57 -4.97 -2.74
CA LEU A 138 -8.19 -5.08 -3.23
C LEU A 138 -7.20 -4.31 -2.37
N ALA A 139 -7.58 -3.14 -1.85
CA ALA A 139 -6.77 -2.41 -0.87
C ALA A 139 -6.61 -3.24 0.41
N GLY A 140 -7.69 -3.80 0.96
CA GLY A 140 -7.63 -4.67 2.14
C GLY A 140 -6.73 -5.90 1.92
N LEU A 141 -6.82 -6.55 0.76
CA LEU A 141 -5.94 -7.67 0.42
C LEU A 141 -4.48 -7.22 0.26
N LEU A 142 -4.24 -6.06 -0.37
CA LEU A 142 -2.89 -5.49 -0.47
C LEU A 142 -2.33 -5.25 0.93
N GLY A 143 -3.12 -4.65 1.82
CA GLY A 143 -2.72 -4.42 3.20
C GLY A 143 -2.47 -5.72 3.97
N LEU A 144 -3.27 -6.75 3.76
CA LEU A 144 -3.07 -8.06 4.38
C LEU A 144 -1.73 -8.68 3.92
N PHE A 145 -1.47 -8.69 2.62
CA PHE A 145 -0.23 -9.22 2.05
C PHE A 145 0.99 -8.41 2.50
N ALA A 146 0.90 -7.08 2.51
CA ALA A 146 1.96 -6.22 3.02
C ALA A 146 2.27 -6.49 4.50
N SER A 147 1.24 -6.67 5.34
CA SER A 147 1.41 -7.05 6.74
C SER A 147 2.06 -8.43 6.89
N ALA A 148 1.69 -9.42 6.05
CA ALA A 148 2.33 -10.74 6.07
C ALA A 148 3.80 -10.68 5.64
N MET A 149 4.13 -9.89 4.60
CA MET A 149 5.51 -9.66 4.17
C MET A 149 6.35 -9.01 5.28
N TYR A 150 5.80 -8.01 5.97
CA TYR A 150 6.46 -7.37 7.11
C TYR A 150 6.65 -8.36 8.27
N ALA A 151 5.61 -9.11 8.64
CA ALA A 151 5.68 -10.10 9.71
C ALA A 151 6.74 -11.18 9.46
N TYR A 152 6.89 -11.58 8.20
CA TYR A 152 7.85 -12.62 7.80
C TYR A 152 9.28 -12.10 7.73
N SER A 153 9.50 -10.93 7.12
CA SER A 153 10.86 -10.41 6.85
C SER A 153 11.40 -9.45 7.91
N GLY A 154 10.55 -8.93 8.80
CA GLY A 154 10.92 -7.84 9.70
C GLY A 154 11.30 -6.52 9.01
N SER A 155 11.22 -6.46 7.67
CA SER A 155 11.66 -5.34 6.84
C SER A 155 10.49 -4.63 6.19
N LEU A 156 10.59 -3.31 6.06
CA LEU A 156 9.60 -2.50 5.36
C LEU A 156 9.83 -2.47 3.84
N TRP A 157 11.01 -2.85 3.34
CA TRP A 157 11.29 -2.78 1.91
C TRP A 157 10.41 -3.69 1.05
N PRO A 158 10.16 -4.96 1.42
CA PRO A 158 9.23 -5.81 0.68
C PRO A 158 7.81 -5.24 0.57
N PRO A 159 7.12 -4.85 1.66
CA PRO A 159 5.78 -4.26 1.55
C PRO A 159 5.78 -2.92 0.82
N ILE A 160 6.80 -2.07 0.97
CA ILE A 160 6.89 -0.78 0.25
C ILE A 160 6.99 -1.02 -1.26
N LEU A 161 7.90 -1.89 -1.71
CA LEU A 161 8.06 -2.20 -3.13
C LEU A 161 6.82 -2.88 -3.70
N PHE A 162 6.26 -3.86 -2.97
CA PHE A 162 5.03 -4.54 -3.34
C PHE A 162 3.87 -3.54 -3.52
N HIS A 163 3.59 -2.72 -2.51
CA HIS A 163 2.53 -1.72 -2.58
C HIS A 163 2.76 -0.75 -3.75
N GLY A 164 3.96 -0.17 -3.83
CA GLY A 164 4.33 0.78 -4.89
C GLY A 164 4.14 0.19 -6.29
N VAL A 165 4.64 -1.02 -6.54
CA VAL A 165 4.52 -1.70 -7.83
C VAL A 165 3.06 -2.00 -8.17
N MET A 166 2.26 -2.48 -7.21
CA MET A 166 0.85 -2.80 -7.47
C MET A 166 0.04 -1.55 -7.81
N VAL A 167 0.22 -0.47 -7.04
CA VAL A 167 -0.46 0.81 -7.29
C VAL A 167 0.00 1.43 -8.59
N TYR A 168 1.31 1.48 -8.84
CA TYR A 168 1.85 1.99 -10.09
C TYR A 168 1.30 1.21 -11.29
N THR A 169 1.29 -0.11 -11.19
CA THR A 169 0.82 -0.99 -12.26
C THR A 169 -0.64 -0.72 -12.59
N TRP A 170 -1.49 -0.60 -11.57
CA TRP A 170 -2.90 -0.25 -11.77
C TRP A 170 -3.07 1.14 -12.41
N LEU A 171 -2.38 2.14 -11.87
CA LEU A 171 -2.49 3.53 -12.33
C LEU A 171 -2.06 3.70 -13.79
N VAL A 172 -0.94 3.09 -14.18
CA VAL A 172 -0.27 3.30 -15.48
C VAL A 172 -0.75 2.32 -16.55
N HIS A 173 -1.00 1.06 -16.19
CA HIS A 173 -1.28 -0.01 -17.15
C HIS A 173 -2.73 -0.48 -17.16
N TYR A 174 -3.50 -0.19 -16.10
CA TYR A 174 -4.87 -0.67 -15.98
C TYR A 174 -5.92 0.44 -15.73
N GLY A 175 -5.68 1.63 -16.29
CA GLY A 175 -6.68 2.71 -16.34
C GLY A 175 -6.95 3.41 -15.00
N GLY A 176 -6.13 3.19 -13.97
CA GLY A 176 -6.32 3.83 -12.66
C GLY A 176 -6.22 5.36 -12.72
N ILE A 177 -5.30 5.92 -13.52
CA ILE A 177 -5.22 7.38 -13.74
C ILE A 177 -6.53 7.93 -14.31
N ALA A 178 -7.04 7.34 -15.39
CA ALA A 178 -8.30 7.77 -16.01
C ALA A 178 -9.48 7.64 -15.03
N THR A 179 -9.52 6.56 -14.26
CA THR A 179 -10.58 6.27 -13.27
C THR A 179 -10.61 7.30 -12.14
N ILE A 180 -9.45 7.71 -11.62
CA ILE A 180 -9.32 8.71 -10.55
C ILE A 180 -9.52 10.14 -11.07
N SER A 181 -9.20 10.38 -12.34
CA SER A 181 -9.28 11.70 -12.97
C SER A 181 -10.66 12.02 -13.54
N LYS A 182 -11.55 11.03 -13.66
CA LYS A 182 -12.96 11.20 -14.06
C LYS A 182 -13.72 12.01 -13.00
N GLY A 183 -13.62 13.33 -13.14
CA GLY A 183 -14.06 14.33 -12.17
C GLY A 183 -13.22 15.61 -12.19
N ARG A 184 -12.11 15.65 -12.95
CA ARG A 184 -11.40 16.87 -13.32
C ARG A 184 -11.69 17.18 -14.78
N GLU A 185 -12.05 18.42 -15.10
CA GLU A 185 -11.74 18.97 -16.42
C GLU A 185 -10.23 18.77 -16.68
N PRO A 186 -9.82 18.54 -17.93
CA PRO A 186 -8.44 18.25 -18.27
C PRO A 186 -7.52 19.30 -17.65
N LEU A 187 -6.68 18.87 -16.70
CA LEU A 187 -5.67 19.73 -16.14
C LEU A 187 -4.59 19.92 -17.20
N VAL A 188 -4.61 21.12 -17.77
CA VAL A 188 -3.68 21.70 -18.76
C VAL A 188 -4.06 21.37 -20.22
N PRO A 189 -4.37 22.39 -21.06
CA PRO A 189 -4.39 22.22 -22.51
C PRO A 189 -2.99 21.78 -22.95
N LEU A 190 -2.93 20.73 -23.77
CA LEU A 190 -1.70 20.41 -24.49
C LEU A 190 -1.40 21.60 -25.42
N ALA A 191 -0.44 22.42 -25.02
CA ALA A 191 0.31 23.31 -25.89
C ALA A 191 1.52 22.54 -26.43
#